data_AF-A0A3C1PP04-F1
#
_entry.id   AF-A0A3C1PP04-F1
#
_cell.length_a   1.000
_cell.length_b   1.000
_cell.length_c   1.000
_cell.angle_alpha   90.00
_cell.angle_beta   90.00
_cell.angle_gamma   90.00
#
_symmetry.space_group_name_H-M   'P 1'
#
loop_
_entity.id
_entity.type
_entity.pdbx_description
1 polymer ?
#
loop_
_entity_poly.entity_id
_entity_poly.type
_entity_poly.pdbx_seq_one_letter_code
_entity_poly.pdbx_strand_id
1 'polypeptide(L)'
;MNKFVTMLFLSGIILFSCNTPNSDATNNKTENEITTSAEKTNYELLQGKWQSVEDTSVILVFDKNNRQEIVAGAEEPGEAFVLSDKCANETDKNAEIPAEKDRYISCAQSDMCWYIIEVNAENLSLSYMGRGNTLNYKRVK
;
A
#
# COMPACT_ATOMS: atom_id res chain seq x y z
N MET A 1 -37.23 -55.68 -16.96
CA MET A 1 -36.47 -55.56 -18.23
C MET A 1 -35.55 -54.37 -18.09
N ASN A 2 -34.24 -54.40 -18.33
CA ASN A 2 -33.30 -55.47 -18.64
C ASN A 2 -31.91 -54.98 -18.18
N LYS A 3 -31.26 -55.83 -17.38
CA LYS A 3 -29.87 -56.29 -17.48
C LYS A 3 -28.75 -55.23 -17.45
N PHE A 4 -28.18 -55.11 -16.25
CA PHE A 4 -26.76 -54.86 -16.02
C PHE A 4 -25.88 -55.75 -16.91
N VAL A 5 -24.91 -55.15 -17.60
CA VAL A 5 -23.84 -55.86 -18.28
C VAL A 5 -22.62 -55.88 -17.36
N THR A 6 -22.30 -57.08 -16.92
CA THR A 6 -21.05 -57.49 -16.29
C THR A 6 -19.93 -57.50 -17.32
N MET A 7 -18.74 -56.95 -17.00
CA MET A 7 -17.50 -57.40 -17.62
C MET A 7 -16.43 -57.63 -16.55
N LEU A 8 -16.02 -58.90 -16.46
CA LEU A 8 -15.07 -59.48 -15.53
C LEU A 8 -13.61 -59.20 -16.00
N PHE A 9 -12.77 -58.84 -15.02
CA PHE A 9 -11.36 -59.22 -14.76
C PHE A 9 -10.33 -59.34 -15.89
N LEU A 10 -9.15 -58.75 -15.66
CA LEU A 10 -7.94 -59.57 -15.65
C LEU A 10 -6.95 -59.12 -14.55
N SER A 11 -6.46 -60.13 -13.86
CA SER A 11 -5.49 -60.14 -12.77
C SER A 11 -4.09 -59.67 -13.22
N GLY A 12 -3.40 -58.96 -12.33
CA GLY A 12 -1.97 -58.69 -12.41
C GLY A 12 -1.38 -58.58 -11.01
N ILE A 13 -1.16 -59.73 -10.37
CA ILE A 13 -0.44 -59.86 -9.09
C ILE A 13 1.03 -59.56 -9.35
N ILE A 14 1.59 -58.54 -8.67
CA ILE A 14 3.03 -58.50 -8.39
C ILE A 14 3.19 -58.31 -6.88
N LEU A 15 3.65 -59.38 -6.25
CA LEU A 15 4.16 -59.42 -4.89
C LEU A 15 5.56 -58.79 -4.89
N PHE A 16 5.74 -57.66 -4.19
CA PHE A 16 7.05 -57.29 -3.66
C PHE A 16 6.98 -57.30 -2.14
N SER A 17 7.84 -58.14 -1.58
CA SER A 17 8.01 -58.44 -0.17
C SER A 17 8.21 -57.20 0.70
N CYS A 18 7.64 -57.25 1.91
CA CYS A 18 7.97 -56.37 3.02
C CYS A 18 9.47 -56.43 3.35
N ASN A 19 10.07 -55.25 3.52
CA ASN A 19 11.21 -55.06 4.42
C ASN A 19 10.88 -53.83 5.28
N THR A 20 10.74 -54.02 6.58
CA THR A 20 10.90 -53.00 7.64
C THR A 20 11.86 -53.60 8.67
N PRO A 21 12.59 -52.83 9.50
CA PRO A 21 12.41 -51.41 9.86
C PRO A 21 13.73 -50.59 9.88
N ASN A 22 13.66 -49.25 9.83
CA ASN A 22 14.17 -48.39 10.91
C ASN A 22 13.91 -46.90 10.64
N SER A 23 13.74 -46.20 11.76
CA SER A 23 13.55 -44.77 11.96
C SER A 23 14.45 -43.86 11.13
N ASP A 24 13.88 -42.82 10.53
CA ASP A 24 14.35 -41.46 10.81
C ASP A 24 13.27 -40.44 10.44
N ALA A 25 12.90 -39.64 11.44
CA ALA A 25 12.08 -38.47 11.26
C ALA A 25 12.86 -37.46 10.41
N THR A 26 12.36 -37.13 9.23
CA THR A 26 12.79 -35.91 8.53
C THR A 26 11.55 -35.10 8.19
N ASN A 27 11.46 -33.97 8.88
CA ASN A 27 10.53 -32.87 8.65
C ASN A 27 10.35 -32.58 7.16
N ASN A 28 9.15 -32.82 6.63
CA ASN A 28 8.69 -32.09 5.47
C ASN A 28 8.40 -30.66 5.94
N LYS A 29 9.43 -29.82 5.84
CA LYS A 29 9.36 -28.38 5.97
C LYS A 29 8.39 -27.89 4.89
N THR A 30 7.17 -27.60 5.31
CA THR A 30 6.26 -26.73 4.57
C THR A 30 7.02 -25.44 4.29
N GLU A 31 7.43 -25.28 3.04
CA GLU A 31 7.88 -24.00 2.51
C GLU A 31 6.65 -23.11 2.42
N ASN A 32 6.31 -22.50 3.56
CA ASN A 32 5.55 -21.27 3.58
C ASN A 32 6.39 -20.27 2.80
N GLU A 33 6.03 -20.07 1.54
CA GLU A 33 6.38 -18.89 0.79
C GLU A 33 5.75 -17.70 1.52
N ILE A 34 6.47 -17.20 2.54
CA ILE A 34 6.18 -15.90 3.12
C ILE A 34 6.60 -14.91 2.04
N THR A 35 5.67 -14.61 1.14
CA THR A 35 5.73 -13.41 0.30
C THR A 35 5.72 -12.22 1.25
N THR A 36 6.89 -11.90 1.77
CA THR A 36 7.15 -10.69 2.52
C THR A 36 7.19 -9.59 1.47
N SER A 37 6.01 -9.17 0.99
CA SER A 37 5.88 -7.94 0.23
C SER A 37 6.47 -6.86 1.12
N ALA A 38 7.64 -6.32 0.77
CA ALA A 38 8.21 -5.20 1.47
C ALA A 38 7.13 -4.11 1.59
N GLU A 39 6.76 -3.75 2.82
CA GLU A 39 5.77 -2.69 3.03
C GLU A 39 6.34 -1.39 2.47
N LYS A 40 5.59 -0.77 1.56
CA LYS A 40 6.00 0.50 0.96
C LYS A 40 5.98 1.58 2.04
N THR A 41 7.00 2.42 2.02
CA THR A 41 7.05 3.63 2.85
C THR A 41 5.98 4.64 2.44
N ASN A 42 5.61 5.56 3.34
CA ASN A 42 4.71 6.66 3.00
C ASN A 42 5.24 7.48 1.82
N TYR A 43 6.56 7.69 1.73
CA TYR A 43 7.19 8.39 0.61
C TYR A 43 6.90 7.70 -0.73
N GLU A 44 7.08 6.38 -0.80
CA GLU A 44 6.81 5.58 -2.00
C GLU A 44 5.31 5.52 -2.32
N LEU A 45 4.47 5.45 -1.29
CA LEU A 45 3.02 5.44 -1.46
C LEU A 45 2.51 6.79 -1.97
N LEU A 46 3.05 7.92 -1.50
CA LEU A 46 2.61 9.25 -1.95
C LEU A 46 2.81 9.48 -3.45
N GLN A 47 3.81 8.85 -4.06
CA GLN A 47 4.15 9.10 -5.47
C GLN A 47 2.97 8.83 -6.42
N GLY A 48 2.83 9.69 -7.42
CA GLY A 48 1.82 9.60 -8.47
C GLY A 48 0.76 10.71 -8.39
N LYS A 49 -0.38 10.44 -9.04
CA LYS A 49 -1.50 11.37 -9.15
C LYS A 49 -2.68 10.92 -8.30
N TRP A 50 -3.34 11.88 -7.68
CA TRP A 50 -4.41 11.69 -6.71
C TRP A 50 -5.58 12.61 -7.06
N GLN A 51 -6.68 12.03 -7.51
CA GLN A 51 -7.90 12.75 -7.85
C GLN A 51 -8.68 13.06 -6.58
N SER A 52 -9.05 14.33 -6.34
CA SER A 52 -9.91 14.67 -5.19
C SER A 52 -11.28 13.97 -5.33
N VAL A 53 -11.78 13.48 -4.20
CA VAL A 53 -13.11 12.87 -4.10
C VAL A 53 -14.20 13.94 -4.09
N GLU A 54 -13.91 15.10 -3.50
CA GLU A 54 -14.84 16.21 -3.34
C GLU A 54 -14.91 17.10 -4.59
N ASP A 55 -13.80 17.27 -5.31
CA ASP A 55 -13.72 18.07 -6.53
C ASP A 55 -12.95 17.32 -7.64
N THR A 56 -13.68 16.79 -8.61
CA THR A 56 -13.08 16.03 -9.72
C THR A 56 -12.28 16.89 -10.69
N SER A 57 -12.30 18.23 -10.55
CA SER A 57 -11.43 19.12 -11.31
C SER A 57 -10.03 19.26 -10.70
N VAL A 58 -9.81 18.76 -9.48
CA VAL A 58 -8.54 18.89 -8.74
C VAL A 58 -7.78 17.56 -8.68
N ILE A 59 -6.56 17.56 -9.22
CA ILE A 59 -5.61 16.45 -9.11
C ILE A 59 -4.38 16.92 -8.34
N LEU A 60 -4.04 16.21 -7.26
CA LEU A 60 -2.81 16.39 -6.52
C LEU A 60 -1.73 15.45 -7.07
N VAL A 61 -0.53 15.95 -7.29
CA VAL A 61 0.59 15.22 -7.88
C VAL A 61 1.78 15.26 -6.94
N PHE A 62 2.34 14.08 -6.66
CA PHE A 62 3.65 13.94 -6.02
C PHE A 62 4.61 13.27 -7.01
N ASP A 63 5.68 13.98 -7.36
CA ASP A 63 6.79 13.45 -8.15
C ASP A 63 8.11 13.76 -7.45
N LYS A 64 8.76 12.70 -6.95
CA LYS A 64 9.90 12.78 -6.05
C LYS A 64 9.53 13.63 -4.84
N ASN A 65 10.16 14.80 -4.70
CA ASN A 65 9.92 15.77 -3.64
C ASN A 65 9.12 16.98 -4.11
N ASN A 66 8.54 16.97 -5.31
CA ASN A 66 7.67 18.03 -5.80
C ASN A 66 6.20 17.69 -5.53
N ARG A 67 5.47 18.61 -4.91
CA ARG A 67 4.01 18.58 -4.73
C ARG A 67 3.41 19.63 -5.65
N GLN A 68 2.44 19.23 -6.46
CA GLN A 68 1.79 20.12 -7.42
C GLN A 68 0.29 19.84 -7.46
N GLU A 69 -0.50 20.87 -7.71
CA GLU A 69 -1.93 20.72 -7.99
C GLU A 69 -2.20 21.00 -9.48
N ILE A 70 -3.18 20.28 -10.02
CA ILE A 70 -3.76 20.56 -11.33
C ILE A 70 -5.23 20.89 -11.06
N VAL A 71 -5.66 22.09 -11.46
CA VAL A 71 -7.02 22.59 -11.22
C VAL A 71 -7.68 22.87 -12.55
N ALA A 72 -8.82 22.21 -12.81
CA ALA A 72 -9.55 22.27 -14.07
C ALA A 72 -8.66 22.04 -15.32
N GLY A 73 -7.64 21.18 -15.18
CA GLY A 73 -6.68 20.86 -16.25
C GLY A 73 -5.52 21.84 -16.41
N ALA A 74 -5.47 22.92 -15.62
CA ALA A 74 -4.34 23.84 -15.56
C ALA A 74 -3.36 23.40 -14.47
N GLU A 75 -2.07 23.39 -14.79
CA GLU A 75 -1.01 23.12 -13.82
C GLU A 75 -0.75 24.34 -12.94
N GLU A 76 -0.96 24.21 -11.64
CA GLU A 76 -0.53 25.21 -10.67
C GLU A 76 0.99 25.08 -10.43
N PRO A 77 1.66 26.15 -9.94
CA PRO A 77 3.05 26.05 -9.54
C PRO A 77 3.26 24.94 -8.50
N GLY A 78 4.18 24.02 -8.78
CA GLY A 78 4.62 23.03 -7.81
C GLY A 78 5.60 23.60 -6.80
N GLU A 79 5.74 22.94 -5.66
CA GLU A 79 6.74 23.27 -4.65
C GLU A 79 7.38 22.02 -4.06
N ALA A 80 8.58 22.18 -3.51
CA ALA A 80 9.25 21.11 -2.81
C ALA A 80 8.54 20.82 -1.48
N PHE A 81 8.22 19.54 -1.23
CA PHE A 81 7.74 19.07 0.05
C PHE A 81 8.84 18.31 0.82
N VAL A 82 8.72 18.32 2.14
CA VAL A 82 9.51 17.53 3.07
C VAL A 82 8.58 16.56 3.79
N LEU A 83 8.92 15.27 3.76
CA LEU A 83 8.27 14.25 4.57
C LEU A 83 9.06 14.08 5.88
N SER A 84 8.40 14.24 7.01
CA SER A 84 9.05 14.26 8.32
C SER A 84 8.13 13.80 9.44
N ASP A 85 8.70 13.69 10.64
CA ASP A 85 8.01 13.18 11.82
C ASP A 85 7.17 14.26 12.53
N LYS A 86 7.35 15.51 12.13
CA LYS A 86 6.60 16.70 12.54
C LYS A 86 6.53 17.68 11.37
N CYS A 87 5.69 18.68 11.49
CA CYS A 87 5.72 19.84 10.61
C CYS A 87 7.09 20.52 10.62
N ALA A 88 7.51 20.97 9.45
CA ALA A 88 8.75 21.70 9.21
C ALA A 88 8.50 23.04 8.49
N ASN A 89 7.24 23.41 8.24
CA ASN A 89 6.87 24.77 7.81
C ASN A 89 6.98 25.75 8.98
N GLU A 90 7.04 27.05 8.69
CA GLU A 90 7.30 28.07 9.70
C GLU A 90 6.17 28.20 10.71
N THR A 91 4.92 28.10 10.26
CA THR A 91 3.74 28.25 11.12
C THR A 91 3.60 27.09 12.11
N ASP A 92 3.74 25.83 11.69
CA ASP A 92 3.38 24.68 12.52
C ASP A 92 4.57 23.94 13.17
N LYS A 93 5.83 24.25 12.82
CA LYS A 93 7.02 23.52 13.33
C LYS A 93 7.17 23.47 14.85
N ASN A 94 6.59 24.44 15.56
CA ASN A 94 6.67 24.53 17.03
C ASN A 94 5.40 24.03 17.73
N ALA A 95 4.43 23.48 17.00
CA ALA A 95 3.22 22.96 17.60
C ALA A 95 3.54 21.81 18.56
N GLU A 96 2.86 21.77 19.71
CA GLU A 96 2.97 20.71 20.71
C GLU A 96 2.18 19.46 20.29
N ILE A 97 2.50 18.94 19.11
CA ILE A 97 1.92 17.72 18.55
C ILE A 97 2.90 16.54 18.69
N PRO A 98 2.40 15.31 18.89
CA PRO A 98 3.22 14.10 18.88
C PRO A 98 4.03 13.99 17.59
N ALA A 99 5.25 13.46 17.70
CA ALA A 99 6.02 13.09 16.51
C ALA A 99 5.55 11.72 16.03
N GLU A 100 5.32 11.58 14.73
CA GLU A 100 4.96 10.31 14.10
C GLU A 100 5.73 10.12 12.81
N LYS A 101 6.46 9.00 12.71
CA LYS A 101 7.42 8.73 11.62
C LYS A 101 6.79 8.97 10.24
N ASP A 102 7.37 9.88 9.47
CA ASP A 102 6.96 10.17 8.08
C ASP A 102 5.45 10.43 7.91
N ARG A 103 4.82 11.13 8.87
CA ARG A 103 3.39 11.47 8.82
C ARG A 103 3.10 12.91 8.42
N TYR A 104 4.11 13.75 8.27
CA TYR A 104 3.91 15.17 8.00
C TYR A 104 4.55 15.58 6.68
N ILE A 105 3.76 16.21 5.81
CA ILE A 105 4.18 16.77 4.54
C ILE A 105 4.25 18.28 4.71
N SER A 106 5.46 18.83 4.72
CA SER A 106 5.70 20.27 4.92
C SER A 106 6.13 20.93 3.61
N CYS A 107 5.47 22.02 3.28
CA CYS A 107 5.66 22.78 2.06
C CYS A 107 6.09 24.20 2.44
N ALA A 108 7.37 24.50 2.27
CA ALA A 108 7.97 25.72 2.83
C ALA A 108 7.56 26.99 2.08
N GLN A 109 7.24 26.91 0.78
CA GLN A 109 6.92 28.11 -0.01
C GLN A 109 5.49 28.58 0.29
N SER A 110 4.56 27.64 0.42
CA SER A 110 3.16 27.92 0.81
C SER A 110 2.95 28.04 2.33
N ASP A 111 3.97 27.74 3.13
CA ASP A 111 3.91 27.62 4.59
C ASP A 111 2.81 26.66 5.08
N MET A 112 2.59 25.58 4.33
CA MET A 112 1.58 24.57 4.66
C MET A 112 2.21 23.32 5.28
N CYS A 113 1.51 22.73 6.25
CA CYS A 113 1.78 21.38 6.72
C CYS A 113 0.51 20.52 6.65
N TRP A 114 0.67 19.31 6.14
CA TRP A 114 -0.38 18.31 6.05
C TRP A 114 -0.01 17.09 6.89
N TYR A 115 -0.96 16.62 7.69
CA TYR A 115 -0.86 15.32 8.35
C TYR A 115 -1.46 14.23 7.47
N ILE A 116 -0.73 13.14 7.27
CA ILE A 116 -1.19 11.97 6.53
C ILE A 116 -2.06 11.11 7.45
N ILE A 117 -3.37 11.21 7.28
CA ILE A 117 -4.33 10.33 7.97
C ILE A 117 -4.19 8.91 7.39
N GLU A 118 -4.28 8.79 6.07
CA GLU A 118 -4.21 7.53 5.33
C GLU A 118 -3.40 7.71 4.05
N VAL A 119 -2.53 6.75 3.74
CA VAL A 119 -1.98 6.60 2.40
C VAL A 119 -1.79 5.10 2.11
N ASN A 120 -2.33 4.64 0.97
CA ASN A 120 -2.12 3.27 0.49
C ASN A 120 -2.18 3.22 -1.05
N ALA A 121 -2.38 2.03 -1.61
CA ALA A 121 -2.42 1.84 -3.06
C ALA A 121 -3.59 2.57 -3.74
N GLU A 122 -4.65 2.93 -3.02
CA GLU A 122 -5.88 3.49 -3.62
C GLU A 122 -6.31 4.82 -3.01
N ASN A 123 -6.04 5.03 -1.72
CA ASN A 123 -6.54 6.17 -0.94
C ASN A 123 -5.39 7.05 -0.45
N LEU A 124 -5.67 8.34 -0.42
CA LEU A 124 -4.90 9.35 0.29
C LEU A 124 -5.87 10.25 1.05
N SER A 125 -5.64 10.44 2.35
CA SER A 125 -6.39 11.37 3.18
C SER A 125 -5.42 12.27 3.94
N LEU A 126 -5.58 13.57 3.76
CA LEU A 126 -4.69 14.60 4.32
C LEU A 126 -5.50 15.54 5.20
N SER A 127 -5.02 15.82 6.42
CA SER A 127 -5.55 16.88 7.27
C SER A 127 -4.64 18.10 7.21
N TYR A 128 -5.20 19.27 6.90
CA TYR A 128 -4.43 20.51 6.97
C TYR A 128 -4.22 20.93 8.42
N MET A 129 -2.97 21.10 8.85
CA MET A 129 -2.67 21.40 10.25
C MET A 129 -3.19 22.78 10.70
N GLY A 130 -3.23 23.77 9.79
CA GLY A 130 -3.65 25.14 10.15
C GLY A 130 -5.16 25.32 10.39
N ARG A 131 -6.04 24.46 9.84
CA ARG A 131 -7.51 24.59 9.97
C ARG A 131 -8.25 23.29 10.25
N GLY A 132 -7.57 22.14 10.16
CA GLY A 132 -8.13 20.82 10.42
C GLY A 132 -9.04 20.26 9.33
N ASN A 133 -9.13 20.89 8.15
CA ASN A 133 -9.91 20.33 7.05
C ASN A 133 -9.24 19.07 6.50
N THR A 134 -10.04 18.02 6.27
CA THR A 134 -9.60 16.77 5.65
C THR A 134 -9.91 16.81 4.15
N LEU A 135 -8.91 16.49 3.34
CA LEU A 135 -9.02 16.31 1.90
C LEU A 135 -8.80 14.84 1.57
N ASN A 136 -9.70 14.27 0.76
CA ASN A 136 -9.65 12.86 0.39
C ASN A 136 -9.42 12.71 -1.11
N TYR A 137 -8.60 11.73 -1.46
CA TYR A 137 -8.22 11.50 -2.83
C TYR A 137 -8.22 10.00 -3.17
N LYS A 138 -8.44 9.72 -4.46
CA LYS A 138 -8.28 8.40 -5.06
C LYS A 138 -7.10 8.40 -6.01
N ARG A 139 -6.32 7.33 -6.00
CA ARG A 139 -5.20 7.17 -6.93
C ARG A 139 -5.71 7.14 -8.37
N VAL A 140 -5.07 7.90 -9.25
CA VAL A 140 -5.27 7.82 -10.70
C VAL A 140 -4.38 6.68 -11.23
N LYS A 141 -4.99 5.76 -11.98
CA LYS A 141 -4.31 4.61 -12.59
C LYS A 141 -3.68 4.95 -13.93
#